data_AF-A0A212K0R9-F1
#
_entry.id   AF-A0A212K0R9-F1
#
_cell.length_a   1.000
_cell.length_b   1.000
_cell.length_c   1.000
_cell.angle_alpha   90.00
_cell.angle_beta   90.00
_cell.angle_gamma   90.00
#
_symmetry.space_group_name_H-M   'P 1'
#
loop_
_entity.id
_entity.type
_entity.pdbx_description
1 polymer ?
#
loop_
_entity_poly.entity_id
_entity_poly.type
_entity_poly.pdbx_seq_one_letter_code
_entity_poly.pdbx_strand_id
1 'polypeptide(L)'
;MPRRMRLIMSTIQKDVQGFAKSSEAIASQTQLLALNATIEAARAGDAGRGFAVVASEVKTLARQAASNSEDMRTVVLGRIKQGLDISDVLVRDLEGSRNVDMAQTLVQLIVRNLYERTADVRWWATDDAFRRALEAPSPDRIAHAAARLATINRFYSVYLDLVLVDREGRTVATSRAADFPEVSGHDYRDAPWFRQAIATASGDDYVVDDVATDPAHKNRPVALYAAAVRAGGKVDGEAIGALGVFFDWGAQSRTIVRDEPTFTDDEWSRTRVLLLDANQRIIAASDDRDLYRPYAFDTQGRSKGTVVTSDGRVIAFARTIGYEAYDGLGWIGVVEQRRLSDDELRERMNGHPIAADAPRITH
;
A
#
# COMPACT_ATOMS: atom_id res chain seq x y z
N MET A 1 -16.64 -2.46 -7.72
CA MET A 1 -18.10 -2.21 -7.86
C MET A 1 -18.45 -0.72 -7.96
N PRO A 2 -18.01 0.19 -7.07
CA PRO A 2 -18.50 1.58 -7.07
C PRO A 2 -18.11 2.40 -8.32
N ARG A 3 -16.90 2.20 -8.87
CA ARG A 3 -16.48 2.83 -10.13
C ARG A 3 -17.35 2.42 -11.34
N ARG A 4 -17.75 1.13 -11.40
CA ARG A 4 -18.66 0.64 -12.45
C ARG A 4 -20.04 1.26 -12.32
N MET A 5 -20.55 1.36 -11.09
CA MET A 5 -21.82 2.05 -10.81
C MET A 5 -21.77 3.51 -11.29
N ARG A 6 -20.69 4.24 -10.98
CA ARG A 6 -20.48 5.62 -11.43
C ARG A 6 -20.54 5.73 -12.95
N LEU A 7 -19.88 4.83 -13.66
CA LEU A 7 -19.86 4.81 -15.11
C LEU A 7 -21.25 4.54 -15.70
N ILE A 8 -21.97 3.54 -15.19
CA ILE A 8 -23.36 3.24 -15.60
C ILE A 8 -24.27 4.44 -15.36
N MET A 9 -24.19 5.05 -14.17
CA MET A 9 -24.97 6.24 -13.82
C MET A 9 -24.69 7.42 -14.75
N SER A 10 -23.43 7.62 -15.15
CA SER A 10 -23.07 8.65 -16.13
C SER A 10 -23.67 8.37 -17.50
N THR A 11 -23.71 7.11 -17.94
CA THR A 11 -24.37 6.72 -19.20
C THR A 11 -25.88 6.95 -19.11
N ILE A 12 -26.54 6.48 -18.05
CA ILE A 12 -27.98 6.70 -17.81
C ILE A 12 -28.30 8.20 -17.79
N GLN A 13 -27.43 9.02 -17.20
CA GLN A 13 -27.60 10.48 -17.19
C GLN A 13 -27.68 11.05 -18.62
N LYS A 14 -26.79 10.61 -19.51
CA LYS A 14 -26.77 11.04 -20.92
C LYS A 14 -28.02 10.56 -21.66
N ASP A 15 -28.44 9.33 -21.44
CA ASP A 15 -29.62 8.76 -22.09
C ASP A 15 -30.91 9.48 -21.65
N VAL A 16 -31.07 9.73 -20.35
CA VAL A 16 -32.21 10.49 -19.80
C VAL A 16 -32.25 11.91 -20.37
N GLN A 17 -31.10 12.57 -20.50
CA GLN A 17 -31.03 13.88 -21.16
C GLN A 17 -31.45 13.81 -22.64
N GLY A 18 -31.05 12.76 -23.35
CA GLY A 18 -31.45 12.51 -24.73
C GLY A 18 -32.96 12.30 -24.88
N PHE A 19 -33.55 11.43 -24.05
CA PHE A 19 -34.98 11.14 -24.08
C PHE A 19 -35.84 12.33 -23.66
N ALA A 20 -35.43 13.11 -22.65
CA ALA A 20 -36.13 14.32 -22.24
C ALA A 20 -36.18 15.35 -23.39
N LYS A 21 -35.03 15.61 -24.04
CA LYS A 21 -34.97 16.51 -25.22
C LYS A 21 -35.87 16.05 -26.36
N SER A 22 -35.87 14.75 -26.65
CA SER A 22 -36.74 14.18 -27.70
C SER A 22 -38.23 14.36 -27.34
N SER A 23 -38.60 14.12 -26.09
CA SER A 23 -39.97 14.28 -25.60
C SER A 23 -40.43 15.75 -25.64
N GLU A 24 -39.57 16.69 -25.26
CA GLU A 24 -39.82 18.13 -25.41
C GLU A 24 -40.03 18.53 -26.88
N ALA A 25 -39.21 18.00 -27.80
CA ALA A 25 -39.37 18.26 -29.23
C ALA A 25 -40.71 17.73 -29.77
N ILE A 26 -41.11 16.51 -29.39
CA ILE A 26 -42.41 15.92 -29.77
C ILE A 26 -43.56 16.75 -29.19
N ALA A 27 -43.47 17.15 -27.92
CA ALA A 27 -44.49 17.98 -27.29
C ALA A 27 -44.62 19.34 -27.99
N SER A 28 -43.50 19.98 -28.33
CA SER A 28 -43.47 21.25 -29.08
C SER A 28 -44.08 21.10 -30.48
N GLN A 29 -43.75 20.03 -31.21
CA GLN A 29 -44.31 19.77 -32.53
C GLN A 29 -45.81 19.48 -32.46
N THR A 30 -46.25 18.71 -31.47
CA THR A 30 -47.67 18.43 -31.20
C THR A 30 -48.43 19.72 -30.86
N GLN A 31 -47.81 20.62 -30.10
CA GLN A 31 -48.37 21.92 -29.78
C GLN A 31 -48.53 22.82 -31.01
N LEU A 32 -47.58 22.79 -31.95
CA LEU A 32 -47.69 23.48 -33.23
C LEU A 32 -48.80 22.88 -34.12
N LEU A 33 -48.93 21.55 -34.17
CA LEU A 33 -50.01 20.87 -34.89
C LEU A 33 -51.38 21.25 -34.32
N ALA A 34 -51.52 21.25 -32.99
CA ALA A 34 -52.74 21.65 -32.31
C ALA A 34 -53.08 23.13 -32.56
N LEU A 35 -52.06 24.00 -32.63
CA LEU A 35 -52.24 25.41 -32.98
C LEU A 35 -52.76 25.56 -34.42
N ASN A 36 -52.15 24.87 -35.38
CA ASN A 36 -52.60 24.87 -36.78
C ASN A 36 -54.03 24.35 -36.90
N ALA A 37 -54.38 23.28 -36.19
CA ALA A 37 -55.74 22.74 -36.14
C ALA A 37 -56.74 23.73 -35.52
N THR A 38 -56.31 24.49 -34.50
CA THR A 38 -57.14 25.54 -33.89
C THR A 38 -57.43 26.67 -34.89
N ILE A 39 -56.43 27.08 -35.67
CA ILE A 39 -56.57 28.11 -36.72
C ILE A 39 -57.53 27.64 -37.80
N GLU A 40 -57.38 26.41 -38.28
CA GLU A 40 -58.24 25.88 -39.35
C GLU A 40 -59.68 25.65 -38.86
N ALA A 41 -59.86 25.21 -37.61
CA ALA A 41 -61.17 25.10 -36.99
C ALA A 41 -61.88 26.46 -36.87
N ALA A 42 -61.14 27.52 -36.54
CA ALA A 42 -61.69 28.88 -36.53
C ALA A 42 -62.05 29.36 -37.94
N ARG A 43 -61.25 29.00 -38.95
CA ARG A 43 -61.49 29.34 -40.36
C ARG A 43 -62.72 28.66 -40.95
N ALA A 44 -63.02 27.43 -40.52
CA ALA A 44 -64.20 26.67 -40.91
C ALA A 44 -65.52 27.16 -40.24
N GLY A 45 -65.46 28.14 -39.34
CA GLY A 45 -66.64 28.73 -38.68
C GLY A 45 -67.47 27.70 -37.92
N ASP A 46 -68.79 27.67 -38.14
CA ASP A 46 -69.71 26.79 -37.42
C ASP A 46 -69.45 25.30 -37.62
N ALA A 47 -68.91 24.92 -38.79
CA ALA A 47 -68.53 23.54 -39.12
C ALA A 47 -67.26 23.08 -38.38
N GLY A 48 -66.43 24.01 -37.92
CA GLY A 48 -65.17 23.73 -37.22
C GLY A 48 -65.27 23.60 -35.70
N ARG A 49 -66.43 23.87 -35.09
CA ARG A 49 -66.59 23.91 -33.62
C ARG A 49 -66.16 22.63 -32.91
N GLY A 50 -66.49 21.45 -33.46
CA GLY A 50 -66.04 20.17 -32.90
C GLY A 50 -64.52 19.98 -32.96
N PHE A 51 -63.90 20.39 -34.06
CA PHE A 51 -62.44 20.34 -34.23
C PHE A 51 -61.70 21.32 -33.32
N ALA A 52 -62.29 22.48 -33.01
CA ALA A 52 -61.70 23.45 -32.08
C ALA A 52 -61.54 22.88 -30.66
N VAL A 53 -62.52 22.10 -30.19
CA VAL A 53 -62.46 21.41 -28.88
C VAL A 53 -61.33 20.39 -28.86
N VAL A 54 -61.24 19.54 -29.89
CA VAL A 54 -60.17 18.53 -30.00
C VAL A 54 -58.80 19.20 -30.07
N ALA A 55 -58.64 20.26 -30.85
CA ALA A 55 -57.38 21.00 -30.95
C ALA A 55 -56.95 21.62 -29.61
N SER A 56 -57.89 22.14 -28.83
CA SER A 56 -57.63 22.64 -27.47
C SER A 56 -57.18 21.52 -26.53
N GLU A 57 -57.82 20.34 -26.59
CA GLU A 57 -57.46 19.19 -25.76
C GLU A 57 -56.05 18.67 -26.10
N VAL A 58 -55.72 18.54 -27.39
CA VAL A 58 -54.38 18.16 -27.85
C VAL A 58 -53.33 19.19 -27.40
N LYS A 59 -53.66 20.49 -27.43
CA LYS A 59 -52.76 21.55 -26.95
C LYS A 59 -52.50 21.44 -25.44
N THR A 60 -53.53 21.13 -24.65
CA THR A 60 -53.40 20.90 -23.20
C THR A 60 -52.56 19.66 -22.92
N LEU A 61 -52.83 18.54 -23.61
CA LEU A 61 -52.05 17.30 -23.49
C LEU A 61 -50.58 17.52 -23.86
N ALA A 62 -50.29 18.27 -24.92
CA ALA A 62 -48.93 18.60 -25.31
C ALA A 62 -48.19 19.42 -24.24
N ARG A 63 -48.85 20.42 -23.63
CA ARG A 63 -48.29 21.17 -22.50
C ARG A 63 -48.04 20.30 -21.29
N GLN A 64 -49.00 19.43 -20.95
CA GLN A 64 -48.86 18.51 -19.83
C GLN A 64 -47.70 17.53 -20.07
N ALA A 65 -47.55 17.02 -21.29
CA ALA A 65 -46.43 16.16 -21.66
C ALA A 65 -45.08 16.88 -21.56
N ALA A 66 -44.98 18.14 -21.98
CA ALA A 66 -43.78 18.95 -21.82
C ALA A 66 -43.44 19.18 -20.33
N SER A 67 -44.43 19.56 -19.52
CA SER A 67 -44.24 19.75 -18.07
C SER A 67 -43.79 18.47 -17.38
N ASN A 68 -44.47 17.35 -17.65
CA ASN A 68 -44.11 16.06 -17.07
C ASN A 68 -42.70 15.61 -17.51
N SER A 69 -42.29 15.92 -18.75
CA SER A 69 -40.93 15.62 -19.24
C SER A 69 -39.86 16.44 -18.49
N GLU A 70 -40.15 17.72 -18.22
CA GLU A 70 -39.27 18.60 -17.46
C GLU A 70 -39.16 18.17 -15.99
N ASP A 71 -40.29 17.83 -15.36
CA ASP A 71 -40.32 17.32 -13.98
C ASP A 71 -39.56 16.00 -13.87
N MET A 72 -39.78 15.07 -14.80
CA MET A 72 -39.04 13.81 -14.88
C MET A 72 -37.54 14.06 -15.05
N ARG A 73 -37.15 14.96 -15.97
CA ARG A 73 -35.75 15.34 -16.19
C ARG A 73 -35.12 15.85 -14.90
N THR A 74 -35.79 16.76 -14.20
CA THR A 74 -35.30 17.36 -12.95
C THR A 74 -35.16 16.32 -11.84
N VAL A 75 -36.20 15.51 -11.60
CA VAL A 75 -36.20 14.49 -10.55
C VAL A 75 -35.18 13.41 -10.83
N VAL A 76 -35.17 12.83 -12.03
CA VAL A 76 -34.29 11.71 -12.38
C VAL A 76 -32.83 12.16 -12.41
N LEU A 77 -32.51 13.29 -13.04
CA LEU A 77 -31.13 13.81 -13.04
C LEU A 77 -30.64 14.18 -11.64
N GLY A 78 -31.54 14.71 -10.79
CA GLY A 78 -31.23 14.97 -9.38
C GLY A 78 -30.86 13.70 -8.62
N ARG A 79 -31.63 12.61 -8.81
CA ARG A 79 -31.35 11.30 -8.21
C ARG A 79 -30.06 10.67 -8.75
N ILE A 80 -29.80 10.78 -10.05
CA ILE A 80 -28.56 10.29 -10.66
C ILE A 80 -27.35 11.03 -10.09
N LYS A 81 -27.42 12.36 -9.98
CA LYS A 81 -26.36 13.18 -9.37
C LYS A 81 -26.08 12.72 -7.94
N GLN A 82 -27.12 12.56 -7.12
CA GLN A 82 -26.96 12.05 -5.75
C GLN A 82 -26.29 10.67 -5.72
N GLY A 83 -26.65 9.78 -6.65
CA GLY A 83 -26.01 8.46 -6.78
C GLY A 83 -24.53 8.52 -7.21
N LEU A 84 -24.17 9.46 -8.10
CA LEU A 84 -22.78 9.72 -8.47
C LEU A 84 -21.98 10.23 -7.27
N ASP A 85 -22.51 11.18 -6.50
CA ASP A 85 -21.85 11.72 -5.31
C ASP A 85 -21.60 10.61 -4.25
N ILE A 86 -22.60 9.75 -4.01
CA ILE A 86 -22.46 8.58 -3.12
C ILE A 86 -21.40 7.61 -3.65
N SER A 87 -21.41 7.34 -4.96
CA SER A 87 -20.42 6.43 -5.58
C SER A 87 -19.00 6.97 -5.40
N ASP A 88 -18.80 8.28 -5.49
CA ASP A 88 -17.50 8.93 -5.33
C ASP A 88 -16.95 8.79 -3.92
N VAL A 89 -17.81 8.95 -2.91
CA VAL A 89 -17.45 8.72 -1.51
C VAL A 89 -17.08 7.25 -1.31
N LEU A 90 -17.90 6.32 -1.80
CA LEU A 90 -17.64 4.87 -1.66
C LEU A 90 -16.33 4.44 -2.33
N VAL A 91 -15.98 4.99 -3.49
CA VAL A 91 -14.69 4.70 -4.13
C VAL A 91 -13.53 5.16 -3.25
N ARG A 92 -13.61 6.38 -2.71
CA ARG A 92 -12.55 6.95 -1.86
C ARG A 92 -12.38 6.15 -0.57
N ASP A 93 -13.48 5.79 0.08
CA ASP A 93 -13.47 5.10 1.36
C ASP A 93 -12.99 3.65 1.21
N LEU A 94 -13.50 2.90 0.22
CA LEU A 94 -13.16 1.48 0.09
C LEU A 94 -11.75 1.23 -0.45
N GLU A 95 -11.34 1.92 -1.52
CA GLU A 95 -10.00 1.71 -2.09
C GLU A 95 -8.92 2.30 -1.20
N GLY A 96 -9.19 3.49 -0.62
CA GLY A 96 -8.29 4.15 0.30
C GLY A 96 -8.11 3.38 1.60
N SER A 97 -9.20 3.00 2.27
CA SER A 97 -9.11 2.28 3.55
C SER A 97 -8.42 0.92 3.38
N ARG A 98 -8.81 0.13 2.36
CA ARG A 98 -8.21 -1.19 2.16
C ARG A 98 -6.70 -1.13 1.95
N ASN A 99 -6.22 -0.18 1.13
CA ASN A 99 -4.80 -0.06 0.87
C ASN A 99 -4.04 0.52 2.08
N VAL A 100 -4.69 1.36 2.91
CA VAL A 100 -4.11 1.84 4.18
C VAL A 100 -3.99 0.68 5.18
N ASP A 101 -5.02 -0.16 5.30
CA ASP A 101 -5.00 -1.33 6.19
C ASP A 101 -3.97 -2.36 5.72
N MET A 102 -3.80 -2.52 4.40
CA MET A 102 -2.72 -3.31 3.81
C MET A 102 -1.36 -2.73 4.20
N ALA A 103 -1.12 -1.44 3.97
CA ALA A 103 0.13 -0.77 4.34
C ALA A 103 0.46 -0.93 5.84
N GLN A 104 -0.56 -0.79 6.70
CA GLN A 104 -0.42 -0.99 8.15
C GLN A 104 -0.05 -2.44 8.47
N THR A 105 -0.73 -3.41 7.87
CA THR A 105 -0.48 -4.83 8.13
C THR A 105 0.95 -5.21 7.74
N LEU A 106 1.38 -4.83 6.54
CA LEU A 106 2.72 -5.17 6.03
C LEU A 106 3.84 -4.59 6.90
N VAL A 107 3.73 -3.31 7.29
CA VAL A 107 4.74 -2.68 8.14
C VAL A 107 4.74 -3.26 9.57
N GLN A 108 3.58 -3.71 10.07
CA GLN A 108 3.48 -4.36 11.37
C GLN A 108 4.04 -5.79 11.36
N LEU A 109 3.82 -6.54 10.28
CA LEU A 109 4.40 -7.88 10.12
C LEU A 109 5.92 -7.84 10.24
N ILE A 110 6.57 -6.90 9.54
CA ILE A 110 8.03 -6.80 9.62
C ILE A 110 8.52 -6.31 10.98
N VAL A 111 7.86 -5.33 11.62
CA VAL A 111 8.25 -4.88 12.97
C VAL A 111 8.12 -5.98 14.00
N ARG A 112 7.01 -6.74 13.96
CA ARG A 112 6.79 -7.86 14.88
C ARG A 112 7.80 -8.97 14.64
N ASN A 113 8.13 -9.25 13.37
CA ASN A 113 9.21 -10.16 13.06
C ASN A 113 10.53 -9.64 13.64
N LEU A 114 10.84 -8.36 13.54
CA LEU A 114 12.11 -7.83 14.02
C LEU A 114 12.23 -7.74 15.56
N TYR A 115 11.12 -7.73 16.29
CA TYR A 115 11.10 -7.64 17.76
C TYR A 115 11.94 -8.73 18.45
N GLU A 116 11.76 -9.99 18.07
CA GLU A 116 12.45 -11.12 18.72
C GLU A 116 13.98 -11.00 18.63
N ARG A 117 14.49 -10.35 17.57
CA ARG A 117 15.94 -10.21 17.34
C ARG A 117 16.61 -9.33 18.40
N THR A 118 15.85 -8.41 19.01
CA THR A 118 16.33 -7.58 20.11
C THR A 118 16.66 -8.42 21.34
N ALA A 119 15.90 -9.48 21.63
CA ALA A 119 16.16 -10.40 22.73
C ALA A 119 17.26 -11.41 22.36
N ASP A 120 17.20 -11.95 21.13
CA ASP A 120 18.17 -12.91 20.61
C ASP A 120 19.61 -12.40 20.72
N VAL A 121 19.88 -11.18 20.23
CA VAL A 121 21.24 -10.62 20.20
C VAL A 121 21.83 -10.45 21.60
N ARG A 122 21.02 -9.98 22.56
CA ARG A 122 21.45 -9.79 23.95
C ARG A 122 21.72 -11.13 24.62
N TRP A 123 20.81 -12.08 24.43
CA TRP A 123 20.98 -13.42 24.98
C TRP A 123 22.25 -14.09 24.44
N TRP A 124 22.48 -14.05 23.13
CA TRP A 124 23.66 -14.65 22.53
C TRP A 124 24.96 -13.94 22.91
N ALA A 125 24.94 -12.62 23.14
CA ALA A 125 26.11 -11.89 23.63
C ALA A 125 26.59 -12.37 25.01
N THR A 126 25.76 -13.11 25.76
CA THR A 126 26.15 -13.73 27.04
C THR A 126 26.82 -15.11 26.90
N ASP A 127 26.92 -15.68 25.68
CA ASP A 127 27.52 -17.01 25.49
C ASP A 127 28.99 -17.03 25.95
N ASP A 128 29.29 -17.99 26.82
CA ASP A 128 30.60 -18.13 27.47
C ASP A 128 31.75 -18.31 26.47
N ALA A 129 31.46 -18.94 25.31
CA ALA A 129 32.46 -19.12 24.26
C ALA A 129 32.90 -17.79 23.66
N PHE A 130 31.98 -16.83 23.50
CA PHE A 130 32.28 -15.52 22.91
C PHE A 130 33.13 -14.71 23.89
N ARG A 131 32.70 -14.66 25.15
CA ARG A 131 33.42 -13.99 26.22
C ARG A 131 34.85 -14.53 26.38
N ARG A 132 35.03 -15.86 26.44
CA ARG A 132 36.37 -16.48 26.59
C ARG A 132 37.28 -16.23 25.39
N ALA A 133 36.71 -16.19 24.18
CA ALA A 133 37.47 -15.87 22.96
C ALA A 133 37.96 -14.42 22.95
N LEU A 134 37.21 -13.50 23.58
CA LEU A 134 37.58 -12.09 23.72
C LEU A 134 38.55 -11.82 24.87
N GLU A 135 38.31 -12.38 26.07
CA GLU A 135 39.13 -12.11 27.26
C GLU A 135 40.54 -12.69 27.18
N ALA A 136 40.69 -13.86 26.57
CA ALA A 136 41.99 -14.50 26.38
C ALA A 136 41.98 -15.29 25.06
N PRO A 137 42.23 -14.59 23.94
CA PRO A 137 42.17 -15.18 22.60
C PRO A 137 43.18 -16.31 22.42
N SER A 138 42.71 -17.42 21.87
CA SER A 138 43.56 -18.52 21.37
C SER A 138 42.92 -19.15 20.15
N PRO A 139 43.69 -19.82 19.26
CA PRO A 139 43.14 -20.49 18.09
C PRO A 139 41.96 -21.42 18.43
N ASP A 140 42.08 -22.20 19.50
CA ASP A 140 41.03 -23.14 19.94
C ASP A 140 39.76 -22.43 20.42
N ARG A 141 39.91 -21.31 21.17
CA ARG A 141 38.76 -20.55 21.68
C ARG A 141 38.03 -19.80 20.58
N ILE A 142 38.78 -19.24 19.64
CA ILE A 142 38.23 -18.57 18.46
C ILE A 142 37.48 -19.60 17.59
N ALA A 143 38.07 -20.77 17.34
CA ALA A 143 37.42 -21.84 16.60
C ALA A 143 36.15 -22.34 17.31
N HIS A 144 36.17 -22.44 18.64
CA HIS A 144 34.99 -22.79 19.42
C HIS A 144 33.89 -21.73 19.33
N ALA A 145 34.23 -20.45 19.46
CA ALA A 145 33.28 -19.35 19.27
C ALA A 145 32.67 -19.36 17.87
N ALA A 146 33.46 -19.56 16.82
CA ALA A 146 32.96 -19.70 15.45
C ALA A 146 31.99 -20.89 15.31
N ALA A 147 32.30 -22.04 15.90
CA ALA A 147 31.41 -23.21 15.88
C ALA A 147 30.08 -22.96 16.64
N ARG A 148 30.13 -22.18 17.73
CA ARG A 148 28.93 -21.74 18.46
C ARG A 148 28.07 -20.80 17.62
N LEU A 149 28.67 -19.79 16.99
CA LEU A 149 28.00 -18.88 16.06
C LEU A 149 27.34 -19.64 14.89
N ALA A 150 28.07 -20.59 14.28
CA ALA A 150 27.54 -21.44 13.21
C ALA A 150 26.37 -22.32 13.67
N THR A 151 26.42 -22.83 14.91
CA THR A 151 25.32 -23.61 15.50
C THR A 151 24.07 -22.76 15.67
N ILE A 152 24.22 -21.52 16.15
CA ILE A 152 23.11 -20.57 16.27
C ILE A 152 22.54 -20.26 14.88
N ASN A 153 23.37 -19.82 13.94
CA ASN A 153 22.93 -19.49 12.57
C ASN A 153 22.18 -20.64 11.89
N ARG A 154 22.61 -21.90 12.11
CA ARG A 154 21.94 -23.10 11.57
C ARG A 154 20.48 -23.25 12.03
N PHE A 155 20.15 -22.85 13.26
CA PHE A 155 18.78 -22.93 13.77
C PHE A 155 17.92 -21.71 13.43
N TYR A 156 18.55 -20.60 13.02
CA TYR A 156 17.88 -19.35 12.67
C TYR A 156 18.26 -18.94 11.24
N SER A 157 17.56 -19.51 10.26
CA SER A 157 17.84 -19.33 8.82
C SER A 157 17.61 -17.91 8.29
N VAL A 158 17.08 -17.00 9.11
CA VAL A 158 16.80 -15.60 8.75
C VAL A 158 18.04 -14.71 8.81
N TYR A 159 19.14 -15.19 9.40
CA TYR A 159 20.38 -14.42 9.51
C TYR A 159 21.38 -14.79 8.42
N LEU A 160 21.95 -13.76 7.80
CA LEU A 160 23.08 -13.90 6.89
C LEU A 160 24.32 -14.33 7.63
N ASP A 161 24.65 -13.67 8.74
CA ASP A 161 25.83 -13.99 9.52
C ASP A 161 25.68 -13.49 10.96
N LEU A 162 26.43 -14.10 11.86
CA LEU A 162 26.66 -13.60 13.20
C LEU A 162 28.17 -13.38 13.34
N VAL A 163 28.56 -12.17 13.74
CA VAL A 163 29.94 -11.72 13.74
C VAL A 163 30.32 -11.26 15.15
N LEU A 164 31.33 -11.91 15.71
CA LEU A 164 31.95 -11.53 16.97
C LEU A 164 33.13 -10.61 16.69
N VAL A 165 33.14 -9.43 17.32
CA VAL A 165 34.13 -8.38 17.11
C VAL A 165 34.82 -8.05 18.44
N ASP A 166 36.15 -7.89 18.41
CA ASP A 166 36.93 -7.46 19.58
C ASP A 166 36.67 -5.98 19.93
N ARG A 167 37.20 -5.53 21.06
CA ARG A 167 37.03 -4.14 21.52
C ARG A 167 37.65 -3.12 20.56
N GLU A 168 38.66 -3.53 19.81
CA GLU A 168 39.34 -2.70 18.82
C GLU A 168 38.59 -2.62 17.49
N GLY A 169 37.52 -3.40 17.31
CA GLY A 169 36.68 -3.41 16.10
C GLY A 169 37.04 -4.49 15.09
N ARG A 170 37.95 -5.42 15.39
CA ARG A 170 38.33 -6.50 14.46
C ARG A 170 37.47 -7.73 14.63
N THR A 171 37.09 -8.34 13.50
CA THR A 171 36.39 -9.62 13.53
C THR A 171 37.25 -10.71 14.18
N VAL A 172 36.71 -11.33 15.23
CA VAL A 172 37.29 -12.48 15.92
C VAL A 172 36.73 -13.79 15.37
N ALA A 173 35.41 -13.86 15.17
CA ALA A 173 34.74 -15.05 14.65
C ALA A 173 33.48 -14.68 13.84
N THR A 174 33.13 -15.52 12.87
CA THR A 174 31.91 -15.41 12.06
C THR A 174 31.23 -16.78 11.95
N SER A 175 29.90 -16.79 11.85
CA SER A 175 29.12 -18.02 11.66
C SER A 175 29.24 -18.62 10.26
N ARG A 176 29.61 -17.80 9.25
CA ARG A 176 29.61 -18.19 7.83
C ARG A 176 30.89 -17.76 7.10
N ALA A 177 32.05 -17.97 7.71
CA ALA A 177 33.36 -17.66 7.12
C ALA A 177 33.56 -18.19 5.69
N ALA A 178 32.98 -19.37 5.37
CA ALA A 178 33.07 -19.96 4.03
C ALA A 178 32.24 -19.20 2.98
N ASP A 179 31.08 -18.65 3.37
CA ASP A 179 30.19 -17.92 2.48
C ASP A 179 30.62 -16.45 2.35
N PHE A 180 31.18 -15.88 3.41
CA PHE A 180 31.63 -14.48 3.51
C PHE A 180 33.07 -14.37 4.02
N PRO A 181 34.08 -14.75 3.20
CA PRO A 181 35.47 -14.73 3.63
C PRO A 181 35.98 -13.32 3.96
N GLU A 182 35.44 -12.27 3.33
CA GLU A 182 35.81 -10.87 3.58
C GLU A 182 35.42 -10.36 4.97
N VAL A 183 34.47 -11.02 5.64
CA VAL A 183 34.12 -10.73 7.04
C VAL A 183 35.28 -11.13 7.96
N SER A 184 36.03 -12.17 7.59
CA SER A 184 37.19 -12.65 8.34
C SER A 184 38.34 -11.65 8.18
N GLY A 185 38.62 -10.89 9.25
CA GLY A 185 39.62 -9.82 9.21
C GLY A 185 39.08 -8.44 8.82
N HIS A 186 37.75 -8.28 8.72
CA HIS A 186 37.13 -6.96 8.55
C HIS A 186 37.34 -6.08 9.80
N ASP A 187 37.45 -4.77 9.58
CA ASP A 187 37.55 -3.75 10.63
C ASP A 187 36.22 -2.98 10.71
N TYR A 188 35.48 -3.23 11.80
CA TYR A 188 34.20 -2.59 12.12
C TYR A 188 34.34 -1.42 13.11
N ARG A 189 35.56 -0.98 13.46
CA ARG A 189 35.78 0.07 14.47
C ARG A 189 34.99 1.35 14.21
N ASP A 190 34.83 1.74 12.96
CA ASP A 190 34.11 2.96 12.57
C ASP A 190 32.61 2.72 12.30
N ALA A 191 32.18 1.45 12.26
CA ALA A 191 30.81 1.07 11.99
C ALA A 191 29.87 1.65 13.08
N PRO A 192 28.76 2.32 12.70
CA PRO A 192 27.85 2.95 13.66
C PRO A 192 27.32 1.98 14.71
N TRP A 193 26.91 0.78 14.30
CA TRP A 193 26.40 -0.24 15.21
C TRP A 193 27.44 -0.68 16.25
N PHE A 194 28.70 -0.82 15.86
CA PHE A 194 29.77 -1.30 16.73
C PHE A 194 30.09 -0.27 17.80
N ARG A 195 30.30 0.99 17.37
CA ARG A 195 30.57 2.11 18.30
C ARG A 195 29.44 2.31 19.30
N GLN A 196 28.20 2.23 18.82
CA GLN A 196 27.03 2.32 19.70
C GLN A 196 26.93 1.14 20.65
N ALA A 197 27.17 -0.10 20.18
CA ALA A 197 27.08 -1.29 21.02
C ALA A 197 28.13 -1.26 22.15
N ILE A 198 29.39 -0.94 21.85
CA ILE A 198 30.45 -0.81 22.86
C ILE A 198 30.16 0.31 23.86
N ALA A 199 29.47 1.37 23.45
CA ALA A 199 29.11 2.50 24.32
C ALA A 199 27.91 2.23 25.24
N THR A 200 27.22 1.10 25.09
CA THR A 200 26.08 0.76 25.95
C THR A 200 26.49 0.57 27.42
N ALA A 201 25.59 0.84 28.36
CA ALA A 201 25.89 0.78 29.78
C ALA A 201 25.65 -0.62 30.38
N SER A 202 24.63 -1.33 29.89
CA SER A 202 24.18 -2.62 30.40
C SER A 202 24.19 -3.70 29.31
N GLY A 203 24.25 -4.98 29.71
CA GLY A 203 24.03 -6.14 28.85
C GLY A 203 22.57 -6.29 28.41
N ASP A 204 21.66 -5.58 29.08
CA ASP A 204 20.26 -5.47 28.68
C ASP A 204 20.04 -4.47 27.53
N ASP A 205 21.06 -3.67 27.21
CA ASP A 205 21.02 -2.73 26.10
C ASP A 205 21.34 -3.44 24.78
N TYR A 206 20.77 -2.91 23.69
CA TYR A 206 21.05 -3.36 22.33
C TYR A 206 20.99 -2.17 21.38
N VAL A 207 21.55 -2.36 20.20
CA VAL A 207 21.56 -1.38 19.12
C VAL A 207 20.92 -2.01 17.89
N VAL A 208 20.17 -1.19 17.15
CA VAL A 208 19.64 -1.54 15.84
C VAL A 208 20.16 -0.51 14.85
N ASP A 209 20.81 -0.96 13.79
CA ASP A 209 21.22 -0.10 12.69
C ASP A 209 20.13 -0.03 11.62
N ASP A 210 20.14 1.05 10.83
CA ASP A 210 19.20 1.18 9.72
C ASP A 210 19.54 0.20 8.59
N VAL A 211 18.58 -0.05 7.70
CA VAL A 211 18.79 -0.96 6.57
C VAL A 211 19.83 -0.37 5.61
N ALA A 212 20.85 -1.16 5.31
CA ALA A 212 21.90 -0.79 4.37
C ALA A 212 22.47 -2.03 3.67
N THR A 213 23.23 -1.81 2.61
CA THR A 213 24.04 -2.87 2.01
C THR A 213 25.37 -2.97 2.73
N ASP A 214 25.78 -4.19 3.09
CA ASP A 214 27.06 -4.42 3.76
C ASP A 214 28.12 -4.96 2.77
N PRO A 215 29.26 -4.25 2.58
CA PRO A 215 30.31 -4.68 1.65
C PRO A 215 30.91 -6.05 1.99
N ALA A 216 31.18 -6.33 3.27
CA ALA A 216 31.79 -7.60 3.71
C ALA A 216 30.87 -8.80 3.44
N HIS A 217 29.56 -8.57 3.39
CA HIS A 217 28.55 -9.55 3.01
C HIS A 217 28.17 -9.46 1.52
N LYS A 218 29.12 -9.10 0.64
CA LYS A 218 28.94 -9.02 -0.83
C LYS A 218 27.89 -7.98 -1.25
N ASN A 219 27.82 -6.86 -0.54
CA ASN A 219 26.82 -5.80 -0.72
C ASN A 219 25.37 -6.30 -0.55
N ARG A 220 25.16 -7.38 0.20
CA ARG A 220 23.81 -7.84 0.51
C ARG A 220 23.12 -6.84 1.44
N PRO A 221 21.80 -6.65 1.28
CA PRO A 221 21.04 -5.78 2.15
C PRO A 221 20.82 -6.44 3.51
N VAL A 222 21.12 -5.70 4.57
CA VAL A 222 21.07 -6.17 5.95
C VAL A 222 20.30 -5.20 6.83
N ALA A 223 19.62 -5.76 7.82
CA ALA A 223 19.25 -5.05 9.03
C ALA A 223 20.12 -5.61 10.14
N LEU A 224 20.71 -4.76 10.97
CA LEU A 224 21.73 -5.19 11.93
C LEU A 224 21.29 -4.96 13.36
N TYR A 225 21.47 -5.99 14.18
CA TYR A 225 21.28 -5.93 15.62
C TYR A 225 22.62 -6.17 16.29
N ALA A 226 22.92 -5.40 17.33
CA ALA A 226 24.17 -5.55 18.07
C ALA A 226 23.98 -5.46 19.57
N ALA A 227 24.80 -6.20 20.31
CA ALA A 227 24.90 -6.11 21.75
C ALA A 227 26.37 -6.25 22.19
N ALA A 228 26.73 -5.57 23.28
CA ALA A 228 28.06 -5.68 23.86
C ALA A 228 28.25 -7.06 24.51
N VAL A 229 29.40 -7.68 24.27
CA VAL A 229 29.87 -8.81 25.08
C VAL A 229 30.62 -8.23 26.27
N ARG A 230 30.28 -8.66 27.49
CA ARG A 230 30.77 -8.04 28.73
C ARG A 230 31.66 -8.93 29.56
N ALA A 231 32.67 -8.31 30.17
CA ALA A 231 33.66 -8.97 31.01
C ALA A 231 33.02 -9.74 32.16
N GLY A 232 33.50 -10.96 32.41
CA GLY A 232 33.04 -11.81 33.51
C GLY A 232 31.57 -12.24 33.42
N GLY A 233 30.90 -12.03 32.27
CA GLY A 233 29.49 -12.39 32.06
C GLY A 233 28.52 -11.56 32.91
N LYS A 234 28.97 -10.43 33.44
CA LYS A 234 28.15 -9.53 34.26
C LYS A 234 27.36 -8.59 33.34
N VAL A 235 26.09 -8.38 33.68
CA VAL A 235 25.21 -7.42 32.99
C VAL A 235 25.84 -6.02 32.98
N ASP A 236 26.43 -5.59 34.09
CA ASP A 236 27.11 -4.30 34.21
C ASP A 236 28.64 -4.40 34.00
N GLY A 237 29.11 -5.50 33.41
CA GLY A 237 30.52 -5.70 33.12
C GLY A 237 31.02 -4.75 32.03
N GLU A 238 32.32 -4.49 32.01
CA GLU A 238 32.92 -3.68 30.94
C GLU A 238 32.72 -4.34 29.57
N ALA A 239 32.39 -3.57 28.53
CA ALA A 239 32.26 -4.07 27.17
C ALA A 239 33.64 -4.48 26.61
N ILE A 240 33.83 -5.76 26.33
CA ILE A 240 35.10 -6.33 25.84
C ILE A 240 35.07 -6.66 24.33
N GLY A 241 33.93 -6.41 23.69
CA GLY A 241 33.68 -6.65 22.28
C GLY A 241 32.19 -6.53 22.01
N ALA A 242 31.77 -6.87 20.79
CA ALA A 242 30.37 -6.84 20.41
C ALA A 242 30.00 -8.05 19.54
N LEU A 243 28.76 -8.50 19.70
CA LEU A 243 28.12 -9.43 18.79
C LEU A 243 27.24 -8.63 17.82
N GLY A 244 27.54 -8.70 16.52
CA GLY A 244 26.71 -8.21 15.44
C GLY A 244 25.92 -9.35 14.80
N VAL A 245 24.63 -9.16 14.60
CA VAL A 245 23.72 -10.12 13.98
C VAL A 245 23.15 -9.49 12.71
N PHE A 246 23.55 -10.04 11.57
CA PHE A 246 23.22 -9.52 10.25
C PHE A 246 22.00 -10.26 9.71
N PHE A 247 20.84 -9.61 9.75
CA PHE A 247 19.57 -10.17 9.26
C PHE A 247 19.48 -10.07 7.74
N ASP A 248 18.96 -11.11 7.07
CA ASP A 248 18.75 -11.13 5.62
C ASP A 248 17.55 -10.27 5.22
N TRP A 249 17.77 -8.95 5.24
CA TRP A 249 16.73 -7.98 4.92
C TRP A 249 16.13 -8.25 3.54
N GLY A 250 16.97 -8.52 2.54
CA GLY A 250 16.50 -8.66 1.16
C GLY A 250 15.53 -9.83 0.96
N ALA A 251 15.78 -10.99 1.58
CA ALA A 251 14.84 -12.11 1.48
C ALA A 251 13.52 -11.81 2.20
N GLN A 252 13.61 -11.33 3.44
CA GLN A 252 12.45 -11.13 4.30
C GLN A 252 11.57 -9.98 3.82
N SER A 253 12.18 -8.87 3.41
CA SER A 253 11.45 -7.71 2.91
C SER A 253 10.74 -8.01 1.58
N ARG A 254 11.32 -8.88 0.73
CA ARG A 254 10.68 -9.31 -0.51
C ARG A 254 9.39 -10.08 -0.25
N THR A 255 9.39 -10.99 0.72
CA THR A 255 8.17 -11.71 1.11
C THR A 255 7.08 -10.74 1.59
N ILE A 256 7.45 -9.74 2.41
CA ILE A 256 6.50 -8.72 2.87
C ILE A 256 5.91 -7.88 1.73
N VAL A 257 6.74 -7.45 0.76
CA VAL A 257 6.27 -6.56 -0.30
C VAL A 257 5.72 -7.27 -1.54
N ARG A 258 5.89 -8.58 -1.68
CA ARG A 258 5.45 -9.36 -2.86
C ARG A 258 4.47 -10.48 -2.54
N ASP A 259 4.72 -11.24 -1.47
CA ASP A 259 4.02 -12.50 -1.23
C ASP A 259 2.88 -12.33 -0.22
N GLU A 260 3.06 -11.49 0.80
CA GLU A 260 2.03 -11.15 1.79
C GLU A 260 0.85 -10.33 1.23
N PRO A 261 1.03 -9.37 0.30
CA PRO A 261 -0.08 -8.57 -0.21
C PRO A 261 -1.04 -9.42 -1.05
N THR A 262 -2.32 -9.40 -0.70
CA THR A 262 -3.38 -10.20 -1.36
C THR A 262 -4.02 -9.51 -2.56
N PHE A 263 -3.20 -8.89 -3.41
CA PHE A 263 -3.67 -8.26 -4.64
C PHE A 263 -3.92 -9.31 -5.73
N THR A 264 -4.97 -9.09 -6.52
CA THR A 264 -5.19 -9.85 -7.77
C THR A 264 -4.15 -9.46 -8.84
N ASP A 265 -3.94 -10.30 -9.86
CA ASP A 265 -3.00 -10.01 -10.96
C ASP A 265 -3.27 -8.65 -11.63
N ASP A 266 -4.55 -8.33 -11.77
CA ASP A 266 -5.00 -7.05 -12.29
C ASP A 266 -4.60 -5.87 -11.40
N GLU A 267 -4.70 -6.02 -10.08
CA GLU A 267 -4.29 -5.00 -9.13
C GLU A 267 -2.77 -4.86 -9.11
N TRP A 268 -2.03 -5.97 -9.20
CA TRP A 268 -0.57 -5.94 -9.29
C TRP A 268 -0.07 -5.14 -10.50
N SER A 269 -0.76 -5.21 -11.65
CA SER A 269 -0.39 -4.43 -12.85
C SER A 269 -0.35 -2.91 -12.65
N ARG A 270 -0.97 -2.42 -11.57
CA ARG A 270 -1.13 -1.00 -11.26
C ARG A 270 -0.77 -0.65 -9.82
N THR A 271 -0.17 -1.58 -9.07
CA THR A 271 0.15 -1.41 -7.66
C THR A 271 1.63 -1.65 -7.42
N ARG A 272 2.24 -0.80 -6.61
CA ARG A 272 3.58 -0.95 -6.08
C ARG A 272 3.51 -0.89 -4.57
N VAL A 273 4.16 -1.84 -3.92
CA VAL A 273 4.21 -1.92 -2.45
C VAL A 273 5.62 -1.59 -2.00
N LEU A 274 5.74 -0.72 -1.01
CA LEU A 274 7.02 -0.25 -0.48
C LEU A 274 7.06 -0.36 1.05
N LEU A 275 8.27 -0.55 1.56
CA LEU A 275 8.61 -0.23 2.94
C LEU A 275 9.63 0.91 2.90
N LEU A 276 9.41 1.93 3.73
CA LEU A 276 10.30 3.07 3.87
C LEU A 276 10.84 3.15 5.30
N ASP A 277 12.07 3.65 5.44
CA ASP A 277 12.63 4.00 6.75
C ASP A 277 12.01 5.30 7.32
N ALA A 278 12.44 5.72 8.52
CA ALA A 278 11.94 6.95 9.16
C ALA A 278 12.20 8.22 8.33
N ASN A 279 13.21 8.20 7.46
CA ASN A 279 13.61 9.30 6.59
C ASN A 279 12.95 9.20 5.20
N GLN A 280 11.95 8.34 5.03
CA GLN A 280 11.25 8.08 3.77
C GLN A 280 12.18 7.55 2.65
N ARG A 281 13.27 6.87 2.99
CA ARG A 281 14.08 6.17 1.98
C ARG A 281 13.55 4.75 1.79
N ILE A 282 13.51 4.29 0.54
CA ILE A 282 12.96 2.98 0.17
C ILE A 282 13.88 1.89 0.71
N ILE A 283 13.40 1.10 1.68
CA ILE A 283 14.12 -0.06 2.20
C ILE A 283 13.61 -1.36 1.57
N ALA A 284 12.39 -1.40 1.03
CA ALA A 284 11.92 -2.52 0.21
C ALA A 284 10.91 -2.05 -0.85
N ALA A 285 10.89 -2.73 -1.99
CA ALA A 285 9.96 -2.44 -3.07
C ALA A 285 9.52 -3.73 -3.80
N SER A 286 8.24 -3.83 -4.12
CA SER A 286 7.67 -4.99 -4.83
C SER A 286 8.28 -5.22 -6.22
N ASP A 287 8.91 -4.21 -6.80
CA ASP A 287 9.56 -4.27 -8.11
C ASP A 287 11.10 -4.17 -8.06
N ASP A 288 11.70 -4.20 -6.86
CA ASP A 288 13.14 -4.01 -6.62
C ASP A 288 13.74 -2.70 -7.18
N ARG A 289 12.90 -1.73 -7.59
CA ARG A 289 13.36 -0.44 -8.13
C ARG A 289 13.57 0.59 -7.03
N ASP A 290 14.51 1.51 -7.28
CA ASP A 290 14.79 2.69 -6.43
C ASP A 290 15.17 2.38 -4.98
N LEU A 291 15.61 1.15 -4.70
CA LEU A 291 16.05 0.77 -3.35
C LEU A 291 17.12 1.75 -2.85
N TYR A 292 16.97 2.15 -1.59
CA TYR A 292 17.79 3.11 -0.85
C TYR A 292 17.78 4.54 -1.41
N ARG A 293 16.85 4.87 -2.31
CA ARG A 293 16.57 6.25 -2.74
C ARG A 293 15.46 6.88 -1.89
N PRO A 294 15.46 8.22 -1.71
CA PRO A 294 14.34 8.92 -1.09
C PRO A 294 13.04 8.74 -1.90
N TYR A 295 11.93 8.51 -1.20
CA TYR A 295 10.56 8.52 -1.74
C TYR A 295 9.73 9.53 -0.98
N ALA A 296 9.81 10.79 -1.41
CA ALA A 296 9.19 11.90 -0.71
C ALA A 296 7.69 12.00 -0.99
N PHE A 297 6.89 12.01 0.08
CA PHE A 297 5.48 12.41 0.02
C PHE A 297 5.04 13.04 1.34
N ASP A 298 4.09 13.97 1.27
CA ASP A 298 3.61 14.69 2.44
C ASP A 298 2.55 13.87 3.19
N THR A 299 2.90 13.39 4.39
CA THR A 299 1.95 12.67 5.27
C THR A 299 0.93 13.59 5.93
N GLN A 300 1.09 14.92 5.81
CA GLN A 300 0.27 15.96 6.44
C GLN A 300 0.20 15.79 7.96
N GLY A 301 1.31 15.34 8.57
CA GLY A 301 1.39 15.04 10.00
C GLY A 301 0.59 13.82 10.46
N ARG A 302 -0.07 13.08 9.55
CA ARG A 302 -0.83 11.88 9.89
C ARG A 302 0.09 10.67 10.01
N SER A 303 -0.25 9.74 10.92
CA SER A 303 0.43 8.46 11.07
C SER A 303 0.00 7.44 10.02
N LYS A 304 -1.22 7.55 9.48
CA LYS A 304 -1.73 6.75 8.37
C LYS A 304 -2.75 7.52 7.55
N GLY A 305 -2.91 7.15 6.29
CA GLY A 305 -3.92 7.76 5.42
C GLY A 305 -3.60 7.63 3.93
N THR A 306 -4.28 8.43 3.12
CA THR A 306 -4.07 8.49 1.69
C THR A 306 -3.63 9.87 1.24
N VAL A 307 -2.80 9.90 0.20
CA VAL A 307 -2.37 11.09 -0.54
C VAL A 307 -2.59 10.83 -2.02
N VAL A 308 -3.08 11.83 -2.75
CA VAL A 308 -3.20 11.78 -4.20
C VAL A 308 -2.08 12.64 -4.78
N THR A 309 -1.24 12.05 -5.62
CA THR A 309 -0.14 12.74 -6.29
C THR A 309 -0.65 13.57 -7.47
N SER A 310 0.18 14.49 -7.97
CA SER A 310 -0.16 15.34 -9.12
C SER A 310 -0.42 14.55 -10.40
N ASP A 311 0.16 13.37 -10.54
CA ASP A 311 -0.05 12.45 -11.67
C ASP A 311 -1.22 11.46 -11.44
N GLY A 312 -2.00 11.65 -10.37
CA GLY A 312 -3.25 10.92 -10.12
C GLY A 312 -3.06 9.54 -9.49
N ARG A 313 -1.85 9.16 -9.06
CA ARG A 313 -1.63 7.97 -8.22
C ARG A 313 -2.19 8.21 -6.82
N VAL A 314 -2.57 7.12 -6.16
CA VAL A 314 -2.98 7.12 -4.75
C VAL A 314 -1.90 6.44 -3.96
N ILE A 315 -1.33 7.15 -3.00
CA ILE A 315 -0.38 6.64 -2.02
C ILE A 315 -1.16 6.40 -0.74
N ALA A 316 -1.40 5.14 -0.41
CA ALA A 316 -1.86 4.75 0.92
C ALA A 316 -0.65 4.45 1.80
N PHE A 317 -0.61 4.99 3.01
CA PHE A 317 0.53 4.83 3.89
C PHE A 317 0.12 4.59 5.34
N ALA A 318 1.00 3.94 6.09
CA ALA A 318 0.87 3.74 7.52
C ALA A 318 2.25 3.65 8.18
N ARG A 319 2.45 4.40 9.25
CA ARG A 319 3.62 4.30 10.12
C ARG A 319 3.48 3.11 11.04
N THR A 320 4.61 2.57 11.44
CA THR A 320 4.67 1.55 12.48
C THR A 320 4.04 2.07 13.77
N ILE A 321 3.17 1.25 14.34
CA ILE A 321 2.79 1.30 15.75
C ILE A 321 3.84 0.44 16.47
N GLY A 322 4.34 0.90 17.63
CA GLY A 322 5.25 0.10 18.45
C GLY A 322 4.64 -1.24 18.84
N TYR A 323 5.48 -2.22 19.17
CA TYR A 323 5.09 -3.55 19.59
C TYR A 323 5.85 -3.96 20.87
N GLU A 324 5.11 -4.21 21.96
CA GLU A 324 5.66 -4.50 23.29
C GLU A 324 6.66 -3.40 23.72
N ALA A 325 7.92 -3.77 24.01
CA ALA A 325 9.00 -2.85 24.38
C ALA A 325 9.81 -2.32 23.18
N TYR A 326 9.36 -2.58 21.94
CA TYR A 326 10.04 -2.15 20.72
C TYR A 326 9.16 -1.18 19.94
N ASP A 327 9.49 0.10 20.01
CA ASP A 327 8.77 1.17 19.30
C ASP A 327 8.92 1.11 17.76
N GLY A 328 9.78 0.20 17.27
CA GLY A 328 10.17 0.11 15.87
C GLY A 328 11.16 1.20 15.47
N LEU A 329 11.51 1.21 14.18
CA LEU A 329 12.43 2.19 13.60
C LEU A 329 11.68 3.34 12.91
N GLY A 330 10.41 3.57 13.26
CA GLY A 330 9.58 4.62 12.64
C GLY A 330 9.27 4.39 11.15
N TRP A 331 9.34 3.13 10.71
CA TRP A 331 9.14 2.74 9.32
C TRP A 331 7.73 3.03 8.81
N ILE A 332 7.59 3.06 7.49
CA ILE A 332 6.34 3.38 6.81
C ILE A 332 6.04 2.30 5.78
N GLY A 333 4.90 1.63 5.91
CA GLY A 333 4.34 0.83 4.84
C GLY A 333 3.65 1.73 3.84
N VAL A 334 3.84 1.47 2.54
CA VAL A 334 3.22 2.24 1.46
C VAL A 334 2.66 1.30 0.40
N VAL A 335 1.43 1.58 -0.02
CA VAL A 335 0.80 1.00 -1.20
C VAL A 335 0.52 2.14 -2.16
N GLU A 336 1.29 2.18 -3.24
CA GLU A 336 1.13 3.12 -4.34
C GLU A 336 0.29 2.45 -5.43
N GLN A 337 -0.80 3.09 -5.85
CA GLN A 337 -1.69 2.53 -6.86
C GLN A 337 -2.08 3.56 -7.93
N ARG A 338 -1.93 3.18 -9.21
CA ARG A 338 -2.43 3.96 -10.35
C ARG A 338 -3.94 3.81 -10.46
N ARG A 339 -4.63 4.94 -10.64
CA ARG A 339 -6.07 4.94 -10.94
C ARG A 339 -6.30 4.48 -12.38
N LEU A 340 -7.27 3.60 -12.55
CA LEU A 340 -7.82 3.29 -13.87
C LEU A 340 -8.52 4.52 -14.44
N SER A 341 -8.34 4.76 -15.73
CA SER A 341 -9.11 5.74 -16.49
C SER A 341 -10.55 5.27 -16.70
N ASP A 342 -11.44 6.19 -17.07
CA ASP A 342 -12.82 5.86 -17.40
C ASP A 342 -12.91 4.92 -18.61
N ASP A 343 -11.99 5.01 -19.57
CA ASP A 343 -11.96 4.16 -20.76
C ASP A 343 -11.48 2.74 -20.43
N GLU A 344 -10.44 2.60 -19.60
CA GLU A 344 -10.00 1.29 -19.09
C GLU A 344 -11.13 0.61 -18.29
N LEU A 345 -11.93 1.38 -17.54
CA LEU A 345 -13.10 0.87 -16.83
C LEU A 345 -14.20 0.40 -17.80
N ARG A 346 -14.43 1.13 -18.90
CA ARG A 346 -15.42 0.77 -19.94
C ARG A 346 -15.05 -0.53 -20.66
N GLU A 347 -13.81 -0.67 -21.13
CA GLU A 347 -13.37 -1.87 -21.84
C GLU A 347 -13.53 -3.13 -20.98
N ARG A 348 -13.19 -3.04 -19.69
CA ARG A 348 -13.35 -4.13 -18.72
C ARG A 348 -14.81 -4.48 -18.43
N MET A 349 -15.74 -3.55 -18.61
CA MET A 349 -17.17 -3.83 -18.51
C MET A 349 -17.70 -4.54 -19.75
N ASN A 350 -17.23 -4.16 -20.94
CA ASN A 350 -17.67 -4.75 -22.20
C ASN A 350 -17.12 -6.16 -22.44
N GLY A 351 -16.02 -6.53 -21.77
CA GLY A 351 -15.41 -7.87 -21.85
C GLY A 351 -16.13 -8.98 -21.07
N HIS A 352 -17.20 -8.69 -20.32
CA HIS A 352 -18.10 -9.69 -19.74
C HIS A 352 -19.48 -9.53 -20.39
N PRO A 353 -19.87 -10.38 -21.36
CA PRO A 353 -21.22 -10.33 -21.87
C PRO A 353 -22.17 -10.67 -20.71
N ILE A 354 -23.00 -9.72 -20.32
CA ILE A 354 -24.24 -10.02 -19.61
C ILE A 354 -25.03 -10.87 -20.60
N ALA A 355 -25.13 -12.18 -20.34
CA ALA A 355 -25.97 -13.08 -21.12
C ALA A 355 -27.39 -12.50 -21.12
N ALA A 356 -27.77 -11.89 -22.24
CA ALA A 356 -29.11 -11.41 -22.49
C ALA A 356 -29.99 -12.61 -22.83
N ASP A 357 -30.34 -13.42 -21.83
CA ASP A 357 -31.49 -14.32 -21.93
C ASP A 357 -32.75 -13.47 -21.79
N ALA A 358 -33.14 -12.84 -22.89
CA ALA A 358 -34.51 -12.39 -23.07
C ALA A 358 -35.35 -13.61 -23.50
N PRO A 359 -36.44 -13.96 -22.78
CA PRO A 359 -37.32 -15.03 -23.24
C PRO A 359 -38.01 -14.59 -24.53
N ARG A 360 -37.76 -15.32 -25.63
CA ARG A 360 -38.56 -15.23 -26.85
C ARG A 360 -39.98 -15.71 -26.51
N ILE A 361 -40.90 -14.76 -26.35
CA ILE A 361 -42.33 -15.04 -26.46
C ILE A 361 -42.59 -15.23 -27.95
N THR A 362 -42.66 -16.50 -28.37
CA THR A 362 -43.25 -16.87 -29.67
C THR A 362 -44.76 -16.81 -29.54
N HIS A 363 -45.39 -16.01 -30.41
CA HIS A 363 -46.83 -16.07 -30.69
C HIS A 363 -47.19 -17.33 -31.47
#